data_AF-A0A348PBP1-F1
#
_entry.id   AF-A0A348PBP1-F1
#
_cell.length_a   1.000
_cell.length_b   1.000
_cell.length_c   1.000
_cell.angle_alpha   90.00
_cell.angle_beta   90.00
_cell.angle_gamma   90.00
#
_symmetry.space_group_name_H-M   'P 1'
#
loop_
_entity.id
_entity.type
_entity.pdbx_description
1 polymer ?
#
loop_
_entity_poly.entity_id
_entity_poly.type
_entity_poly.pdbx_seq_one_letter_code
_entity_poly.pdbx_strand_id
1 'polypeptide(L)'
;TAIGPKVTYTLNGVKTAEFDLSSKEWKDKVAGSKFASMKAFGTKDKGHIVLQDHGDVVMYRNIKIRPIGAAKSSAAPTSTK
;
A
#
# COMPACT_ATOMS: atom_id res chain seq x y z
N THR A 1 -0.64 -2.48 -5.95
CA THR A 1 -1.99 -2.62 -5.40
C THR A 1 -1.92 -3.24 -4.02
N ALA A 2 -2.73 -2.79 -3.07
CA ALA A 2 -2.86 -3.40 -1.75
C ALA A 2 -4.34 -3.66 -1.45
N ILE A 3 -4.72 -4.92 -1.21
CA ILE A 3 -6.09 -5.35 -0.90
C ILE A 3 -6.03 -6.22 0.34
N GLY A 4 -6.45 -5.67 1.48
CA GLY A 4 -6.20 -6.32 2.78
C GLY A 4 -4.69 -6.60 2.94
N PRO A 5 -4.28 -7.81 3.35
CA PRO A 5 -2.87 -8.15 3.53
C PRO A 5 -2.14 -8.49 2.22
N LYS A 6 -2.84 -8.60 1.09
CA LYS A 6 -2.24 -8.95 -0.20
C LYS A 6 -1.72 -7.72 -0.91
N VAL A 7 -0.45 -7.77 -1.31
CA VAL A 7 0.26 -6.67 -1.97
C VAL A 7 0.85 -7.15 -3.29
N THR A 8 0.70 -6.32 -4.32
CA THR A 8 1.29 -6.54 -5.65
C THR A 8 2.06 -5.31 -6.08
N TYR A 9 3.29 -5.50 -6.52
CA TYR A 9 4.11 -4.47 -7.16
C TYR A 9 4.11 -4.63 -8.67
N THR A 10 4.02 -3.50 -9.36
CA THR A 10 4.01 -3.42 -10.82
C THR A 10 4.95 -2.30 -11.24
N LEU A 11 5.82 -2.60 -12.19
CA LEU A 11 6.73 -1.64 -12.81
C LEU A 11 6.59 -1.77 -14.32
N ASN A 12 6.37 -0.66 -15.02
CA ASN A 12 6.22 -0.63 -16.49
C ASN A 12 5.21 -1.65 -17.04
N GLY A 13 4.09 -1.86 -16.32
CA GLY A 13 3.03 -2.79 -16.71
C GLY A 13 3.29 -4.26 -16.34
N VAL A 14 4.47 -4.60 -15.80
CA VAL A 14 4.84 -5.98 -15.44
C VAL A 14 4.75 -6.19 -13.93
N LYS A 15 4.12 -7.29 -13.50
CA LYS A 15 4.10 -7.71 -12.10
C LYS A 15 5.50 -8.14 -11.68
N THR A 16 6.09 -7.45 -10.71
CA THR A 16 7.46 -7.71 -10.24
C THR A 16 7.52 -8.43 -8.90
N ALA A 17 6.49 -8.26 -8.05
CA ALA A 17 6.39 -8.97 -6.79
C ALA A 17 4.92 -9.12 -6.35
N GLU A 18 4.65 -10.19 -5.61
CA GLU A 18 3.38 -10.44 -4.94
C GLU A 18 3.65 -11.13 -3.61
N PHE A 19 3.00 -10.66 -2.55
CA PHE A 19 3.18 -11.22 -1.21
C PHE A 19 1.95 -10.96 -0.33
N ASP A 20 1.84 -11.77 0.72
CA ASP A 20 0.79 -11.68 1.72
C ASP A 20 1.40 -11.36 3.08
N LEU A 21 1.12 -10.15 3.59
CA LEU A 21 1.64 -9.65 4.86
C LEU A 21 1.20 -10.51 6.06
N SER A 22 0.13 -11.31 5.92
CA SER A 22 -0.35 -12.20 6.98
C SER A 22 0.36 -13.56 7.01
N SER A 23 1.07 -13.91 5.93
CA SER A 23 1.66 -15.23 5.74
C SER A 23 2.82 -15.53 6.69
N LYS A 24 3.07 -16.82 6.93
CA LYS A 24 4.27 -17.26 7.66
C LYS A 24 5.54 -16.84 6.93
N GLU A 25 5.58 -16.98 5.61
CA GLU A 25 6.73 -16.59 4.79
C GLU A 25 7.11 -15.11 4.99
N TRP A 26 6.11 -14.21 5.02
CA TRP A 26 6.35 -12.80 5.29
C TRP A 26 6.93 -12.58 6.70
N LYS A 27 6.36 -13.23 7.72
CA LYS A 27 6.85 -13.12 9.11
C LYS A 27 8.30 -13.60 9.23
N ASP A 28 8.63 -14.72 8.58
CA ASP A 28 9.99 -15.26 8.55
C ASP A 28 10.95 -14.26 7.85
N LYS A 29 10.53 -13.65 6.73
CA LYS A 29 11.32 -12.61 6.04
C LYS A 29 11.57 -11.38 6.92
N VAL A 30 10.56 -10.90 7.64
CA VAL A 30 10.71 -9.76 8.56
C VAL A 30 11.67 -10.10 9.69
N ALA A 31 11.54 -11.29 10.29
CA ALA A 31 12.41 -11.76 11.36
C ALA A 31 13.89 -11.91 10.92
N GLY A 32 14.13 -12.24 9.65
CA GLY A 32 15.48 -12.31 9.05
C GLY A 32 15.99 -11.00 8.46
N SER A 33 15.25 -9.88 8.56
CA SER A 33 15.61 -8.61 7.92
C SER A 33 16.23 -7.60 8.90
N LYS A 34 16.76 -6.49 8.36
CA LYS A 34 17.19 -5.32 9.16
C LYS A 34 16.07 -4.69 10.01
N PHE A 35 14.80 -5.07 9.77
CA PHE A 35 13.65 -4.58 10.51
C PHE A 35 13.23 -5.50 11.68
N ALA A 36 13.96 -6.58 11.94
CA ALA A 36 13.60 -7.59 12.94
C ALA A 36 13.38 -7.03 14.36
N SER A 37 14.11 -5.98 14.74
CA SER A 37 13.95 -5.30 16.04
C SER A 37 12.77 -4.33 16.10
N MET A 38 12.19 -3.96 14.95
CA MET A 38 11.09 -3.00 14.85
C MET A 38 9.75 -3.71 15.01
N LYS A 39 9.30 -3.91 16.25
CA LYS A 39 8.06 -4.66 16.59
C LYS A 39 6.79 -4.20 15.84
N ALA A 40 6.73 -2.93 15.43
CA ALA A 40 5.58 -2.37 14.71
C ALA A 40 5.70 -2.42 13.17
N PHE A 41 6.82 -2.90 12.62
CA PHE A 41 7.06 -2.92 11.18
C PHE A 41 6.07 -3.82 10.46
N GLY A 42 5.34 -3.27 9.48
CA GLY A 42 4.42 -4.03 8.64
C GLY A 42 3.19 -4.61 9.36
N THR A 43 2.86 -4.15 10.58
CA THR A 43 1.73 -4.68 11.36
C THR A 43 0.43 -3.88 11.22
N LYS A 44 0.51 -2.64 10.71
CA LYS A 44 -0.64 -1.77 10.51
C LYS A 44 -1.28 -2.02 9.15
N ASP A 45 -2.61 -2.08 9.13
CA ASP A 45 -3.44 -2.25 7.93
C ASP A 45 -3.75 -0.93 7.21
N LYS A 46 -3.49 0.21 7.87
CA LYS A 46 -3.70 1.57 7.37
C LYS A 46 -2.52 2.45 7.74
N GLY A 47 -2.23 3.43 6.88
CA GLY A 47 -1.15 4.39 7.07
C GLY A 47 -1.07 5.40 5.93
N HIS A 48 0.02 6.15 5.92
CA HIS A 48 0.31 7.16 4.90
C HIS A 48 1.06 6.55 3.71
N ILE A 49 0.86 7.14 2.52
CA ILE A 49 1.73 6.91 1.37
C ILE A 49 2.91 7.87 1.49
N VAL A 50 4.12 7.35 1.30
CA VAL A 50 5.37 8.11 1.48
C VAL A 50 6.18 8.09 0.19
N LEU A 51 6.70 9.25 -0.19
CA LEU A 51 7.77 9.42 -1.16
C LEU A 51 9.02 9.78 -0.37
N GLN A 52 10.08 8.98 -0.50
CA GLN A 52 11.33 9.23 0.23
C GLN A 52 12.27 10.06 -0.63
N ASP A 53 12.86 11.07 -0.02
CA ASP A 53 14.09 11.72 -0.49
C ASP A 53 15.25 11.10 0.29
N HIS A 54 16.26 10.63 -0.44
CA HIS A 54 17.45 10.01 0.12
C HIS A 54 18.74 10.66 -0.42
N GLY A 55 18.69 11.95 -0.73
CA GLY A 55 19.85 12.77 -1.10
C GLY A 55 20.08 12.97 -2.60
N ASP A 56 19.23 12.36 -3.44
CA ASP A 56 19.31 12.46 -4.89
C ASP A 56 18.07 13.17 -5.48
N VAL A 57 18.26 13.86 -6.61
CA VAL A 57 17.15 14.53 -7.30
C VAL A 57 16.23 13.49 -7.95
N VAL A 58 14.98 13.44 -7.49
CA VAL A 58 13.91 12.61 -8.06
C VAL A 58 12.70 13.46 -8.40
N MET A 59 12.09 13.21 -9.55
CA MET A 59 10.93 13.94 -10.08
C MET A 59 9.72 13.00 -10.20
N TYR A 60 8.60 13.33 -9.55
CA TYR A 60 7.37 12.55 -9.60
C TYR A 60 6.24 13.34 -10.28
N ARG A 61 5.43 12.65 -11.08
CA ARG A 61 4.18 13.17 -11.65
C ARG A 61 3.17 12.04 -11.78
N ASN A 62 1.89 12.39 -12.00
CA ASN A 62 0.80 11.44 -12.22
C ASN A 62 0.57 10.45 -11.06
N ILE A 63 0.76 10.89 -9.82
CA ILE A 63 0.45 10.08 -8.63
C ILE A 63 -1.07 10.02 -8.48
N LYS A 64 -1.65 8.84 -8.71
CA LYS A 64 -3.09 8.60 -8.67
C LYS A 64 -3.40 7.49 -7.66
N ILE A 65 -4.46 7.69 -6.88
CA ILE A 65 -4.89 6.74 -5.87
C ILE A 65 -6.33 6.35 -6.17
N ARG A 66 -6.61 5.04 -6.18
CA ARG A 66 -7.96 4.50 -6.20
C ARG A 66 -8.20 3.76 -4.89
N PRO A 67 -9.12 4.24 -4.03
CA PRO A 67 -9.54 3.50 -2.84
C PRO A 67 -10.07 2.12 -3.22
N ILE A 68 -9.79 1.10 -2.40
CA ILE A 68 -10.26 -0.27 -2.60
C ILE A 68 -11.20 -0.61 -1.45
N GLY A 69 -12.47 -0.87 -1.79
CA GLY A 69 -13.61 -0.96 -0.87
C GLY A 69 -14.85 -0.38 -1.56
N ALA A 70 -16.06 -0.82 -1.19
CA ALA A 70 -17.29 -0.40 -1.86
C ALA A 70 -17.36 1.13 -1.98
N ALA A 71 -17.56 1.63 -3.20
CA ALA A 71 -18.01 2.99 -3.40
C ALA A 71 -19.28 3.15 -2.55
N LYS A 72 -19.27 4.04 -1.56
CA LYS A 72 -20.55 4.56 -1.08
C LYS A 72 -21.21 5.15 -2.32
N SER A 73 -22.34 4.56 -2.71
CA SER A 73 -23.27 5.11 -3.70
C SER A 73 -23.36 6.61 -3.44
N SER A 74 -22.99 7.41 -4.44
CA SER A 74 -23.25 8.84 -4.42
C SER A 74 -24.76 9.02 -4.46
N ALA A 75 -25.40 9.09 -3.29
CA ALA A 75 -26.74 9.64 -3.21
C ALA A 75 -26.60 11.13 -3.57
N ALA A 76 -27.10 11.49 -4.75
CA ALA A 76 -27.25 12.88 -5.16
C ALA A 76 -28.06 13.63 -4.09
N PRO A 77 -27.76 14.91 -3.81
CA PRO A 77 -28.63 15.70 -2.94
C PRO A 77 -29.99 15.83 -3.63
N THR A 78 -31.01 15.18 -3.07
CA THR A 78 -32.41 15.45 -3.39
C THR A 78 -32.69 16.91 -3.05
N SER A 79 -32.84 17.72 -4.10
CA SER A 79 -33.48 19.03 -4.02
C SER A 79 -34.94 18.82 -3.67
N THR A 80 -35.36 19.30 -2.51
CA THR A 80 -36.77 19.49 -2.19
C THR A 80 -37.00 20.99 -2.09
N LYS A 81 -38.06 21.44 -2.77
CA LYS A 81 -38.58 22.82 -2.77
C LYS A 81 -38.85 23.33 -1.35
#